data_AF-A0A090QZ40-F1
#
_entry.id   AF-A0A090QZ40-F1
#
_cell.length_a   1.000
_cell.length_b   1.000
_cell.length_c   1.000
_cell.angle_alpha   90.00
_cell.angle_beta   90.00
_cell.angle_gamma   90.00
#
_symmetry.space_group_name_H-M   'P 1'
#
loop_
_entity.id
_entity.type
_entity.pdbx_description
1 polymer ?
#
loop_
_entity_poly.entity_id
_entity_poly.type
_entity_poly.pdbx_seq_one_letter_code
_entity_poly.pdbx_strand_id
1 'polypeptide(L)'
;MYENWDLRVFSGGNVHGEDKSFTISSIDDPQFLGAFLANWNDLGWSDSWAYTDNDLHVRLRNAIKIGAQKMWNNKTVLPFEEFQNLAYTLGDSPSFDLGNPKYEGNLVVGKSAYSSAYRDIVYPLGGAPNGEKLLDVNFLGHAGAAIDGDSKSRWIAAKKSGSSAWLSVDLQAEQEVSRVEIDWGKGWASQYAIQVSDDGFDWATVATVKGAGVINEEVVFPPTKARFVRILGQTMGTDEPYQIHEVRIYK
;
A
#
# COMPACT_ATOMS: atom_id res chain seq x y z
N MET A 1 -15.87 -34.08 -21.22
CA MET A 1 -15.95 -32.69 -20.70
C MET A 1 -14.70 -31.85 -20.99
N TYR A 2 -13.59 -32.45 -21.46
CA TYR A 2 -12.31 -31.75 -21.69
C TYR A 2 -11.88 -31.62 -23.16
N GLU A 3 -12.66 -32.13 -24.13
CA GLU A 3 -12.20 -32.21 -25.54
C GLU A 3 -12.63 -31.03 -26.43
N ASN A 4 -13.43 -30.08 -25.93
CA ASN A 4 -13.97 -28.97 -26.73
C ASN A 4 -13.71 -27.57 -26.13
N TRP A 5 -12.77 -27.43 -25.20
CA TRP A 5 -12.48 -26.13 -24.56
C TRP A 5 -11.18 -25.54 -25.12
N ASP A 6 -11.27 -24.81 -26.23
CA ASP A 6 -10.19 -23.93 -26.69
C ASP A 6 -10.37 -22.58 -25.99
N LEU A 7 -9.45 -22.26 -25.07
CA LEU A 7 -9.39 -21.01 -24.29
C LEU A 7 -9.40 -19.74 -25.16
N ARG A 8 -9.18 -19.89 -26.47
CA ARG A 8 -9.14 -18.77 -27.40
C ARG A 8 -10.50 -18.43 -27.97
N VAL A 9 -11.50 -19.33 -27.92
CA VAL A 9 -12.76 -19.18 -28.64
C VAL A 9 -13.91 -18.84 -27.70
N PHE A 10 -14.32 -17.56 -27.70
CA PHE A 10 -15.46 -17.06 -26.93
C PHE A 10 -16.75 -17.08 -27.75
N SER A 11 -17.90 -16.91 -27.09
CA SER A 11 -19.21 -16.85 -27.75
C SER A 11 -19.20 -15.80 -28.88
N GLY A 12 -19.66 -16.19 -30.07
CA GLY A 12 -19.60 -15.35 -31.28
C GLY A 12 -18.40 -15.61 -32.20
N GLY A 13 -17.52 -16.57 -31.89
CA GLY A 13 -16.45 -17.00 -32.80
C GLY A 13 -15.18 -16.14 -32.76
N ASN A 14 -14.98 -15.38 -31.69
CA ASN A 14 -13.79 -14.55 -31.50
C ASN A 14 -12.62 -15.43 -31.01
N VAL A 15 -11.48 -15.35 -31.70
CA VAL A 15 -10.25 -16.12 -31.43
C VAL A 15 -9.16 -15.19 -30.87
N HIS A 16 -8.53 -15.56 -29.75
CA HIS A 16 -7.40 -14.82 -29.17
C HIS A 16 -6.24 -14.68 -30.17
N GLY A 17 -5.85 -13.45 -30.51
CA GLY A 17 -4.73 -13.13 -31.42
C GLY A 17 -5.12 -12.43 -32.73
N GLU A 18 -6.41 -12.27 -33.00
CA GLU A 18 -6.90 -11.39 -34.07
C GLU A 18 -7.34 -10.05 -33.44
N ASP A 19 -6.95 -8.93 -34.05
CA ASP A 19 -7.23 -7.54 -33.63
C ASP A 19 -8.75 -7.23 -33.52
N LYS A 20 -9.40 -7.78 -32.49
CA LYS A 20 -10.77 -7.45 -32.11
C LYS A 20 -10.73 -7.10 -30.64
N SER A 21 -11.04 -5.84 -30.34
CA SER A 21 -11.10 -5.29 -28.99
C SER A 21 -11.89 -6.23 -28.08
N PHE A 22 -11.20 -6.85 -27.12
CA PHE A 22 -11.84 -7.63 -26.07
C PHE A 22 -12.79 -6.71 -25.31
N THR A 23 -14.09 -6.93 -25.49
CA THR A 23 -15.08 -6.29 -24.63
C THR A 23 -15.27 -7.24 -23.45
N ILE A 24 -14.79 -6.84 -22.28
CA ILE A 24 -15.08 -7.58 -21.05
C ILE A 24 -16.60 -7.50 -20.87
N SER A 25 -17.29 -8.64 -20.90
CA SER A 25 -18.72 -8.74 -20.64
C SER A 25 -19.04 -8.07 -19.30
N SER A 26 -20.18 -7.37 -19.22
CA SER A 26 -20.64 -6.81 -17.94
C SER A 26 -20.69 -7.92 -16.87
N ILE A 27 -20.46 -7.57 -15.61
CA ILE A 27 -20.69 -8.50 -14.48
C ILE A 27 -22.15 -8.97 -14.40
N ASP A 28 -23.06 -8.22 -15.02
CA ASP A 28 -24.49 -8.56 -15.13
C ASP A 28 -24.80 -9.51 -16.31
N ASP A 29 -23.81 -9.88 -17.11
CA ASP A 29 -23.99 -10.84 -18.20
C ASP A 29 -24.31 -12.23 -17.63
N PRO A 30 -25.39 -12.91 -18.06
CA PRO A 30 -25.72 -14.25 -17.59
C PRO A 30 -24.65 -15.31 -17.90
N GLN A 31 -23.71 -15.04 -18.81
CA GLN A 31 -22.54 -15.89 -19.09
C GLN A 31 -21.36 -15.61 -18.15
N PHE A 32 -21.39 -14.53 -17.36
CA PHE A 32 -20.37 -14.22 -16.36
C PHE A 32 -20.55 -15.14 -15.14
N LEU A 33 -19.80 -16.24 -15.10
CA LEU A 33 -19.87 -17.24 -14.02
C LEU A 33 -18.93 -16.92 -12.85
N GLY A 34 -17.91 -16.09 -13.08
CA GLY A 34 -16.83 -15.93 -12.13
C GLY A 34 -15.61 -15.24 -12.72
N ALA A 35 -14.61 -15.01 -11.86
CA ALA A 35 -13.25 -14.70 -12.24
C ALA A 35 -12.30 -15.59 -11.44
N PHE A 36 -11.15 -15.85 -12.03
CA PHE A 36 -10.07 -16.63 -11.45
C PHE A 36 -8.77 -15.84 -11.56
N LEU A 37 -7.92 -15.93 -10.53
CA LEU A 37 -6.57 -15.37 -10.55
C LEU A 37 -5.60 -16.47 -10.95
N ALA A 38 -4.98 -16.32 -12.11
CA ALA A 38 -3.91 -17.20 -12.57
C ALA A 38 -2.56 -16.59 -12.22
N ASN A 39 -1.69 -17.37 -11.55
CA ASN A 39 -0.30 -17.01 -11.33
C ASN A 39 0.59 -17.95 -12.14
N TRP A 40 1.33 -17.40 -13.10
CA TRP A 40 2.27 -18.16 -13.91
C TRP A 40 3.66 -18.08 -13.24
N ASN A 41 4.20 -19.24 -12.85
CA ASN A 41 5.54 -19.37 -12.28
C ASN A 41 6.46 -20.12 -13.26
N ASP A 42 6.62 -19.54 -14.44
CA ASP A 42 7.38 -20.09 -15.56
C ASP A 42 8.91 -19.92 -15.42
N LEU A 43 9.37 -19.21 -14.38
CA LEU A 43 10.80 -19.00 -14.05
C LEU A 43 11.36 -19.95 -12.97
N GLY A 44 10.64 -21.02 -12.61
CA GLY A 44 11.05 -21.97 -11.56
C GLY A 44 12.18 -22.95 -11.92
N TRP A 45 12.81 -22.82 -13.09
CA TRP A 45 13.78 -23.79 -13.63
C TRP A 45 15.22 -23.60 -13.16
N SER A 46 15.48 -22.57 -12.35
CA SER A 46 16.80 -22.31 -11.76
C SER A 46 16.67 -22.21 -10.24
N ASP A 47 17.42 -23.03 -9.51
CA ASP A 47 17.50 -22.96 -8.05
C ASP A 47 17.96 -21.57 -7.56
N SER A 48 18.64 -20.80 -8.41
CA SER A 48 19.11 -19.44 -8.08
C SER A 48 18.07 -18.35 -8.34
N TRP A 49 17.00 -18.64 -9.09
CA TRP A 49 15.98 -17.66 -9.51
C TRP A 49 14.54 -18.14 -9.32
N ALA A 50 14.35 -19.32 -8.74
CA ALA A 50 13.03 -19.83 -8.42
C ALA A 50 12.33 -18.88 -7.45
N TYR A 51 11.09 -18.51 -7.78
CA TYR A 51 10.24 -17.79 -6.85
C TYR A 51 9.90 -18.70 -5.67
N THR A 52 10.12 -18.19 -4.47
CA THR A 52 9.70 -18.84 -3.24
C THR A 52 8.19 -18.69 -3.06
N ASP A 53 7.58 -19.55 -2.23
CA ASP A 53 6.18 -19.37 -1.81
C ASP A 53 5.92 -17.97 -1.23
N ASN A 54 6.94 -17.38 -0.60
CA ASN A 54 6.91 -16.02 -0.11
C ASN A 54 6.82 -14.98 -1.24
N ASP A 55 7.62 -15.13 -2.30
CA ASP A 55 7.57 -14.26 -3.48
C ASP A 55 6.20 -14.34 -4.16
N LEU A 56 5.62 -15.53 -4.24
CA LEU A 56 4.28 -15.73 -4.80
C LEU A 56 3.21 -15.11 -3.91
N HIS A 57 3.31 -15.27 -2.59
CA HIS A 57 2.39 -14.70 -1.64
C HIS A 57 2.34 -13.17 -1.76
N VAL A 58 3.49 -12.50 -1.71
CA VAL A 58 3.56 -11.03 -1.78
C VAL A 58 2.95 -10.50 -3.08
N ARG A 59 3.12 -11.20 -4.21
CA ARG A 59 2.52 -10.84 -5.50
C ARG A 59 1.00 -11.01 -5.54
N LEU A 60 0.47 -12.02 -4.85
CA LEU A 60 -0.95 -12.34 -4.84
C LEU A 60 -1.72 -11.64 -3.73
N ARG A 61 -1.04 -11.23 -2.65
CA ARG A 61 -1.61 -10.68 -1.40
C ARG A 61 -2.72 -9.66 -1.66
N ASN A 62 -2.43 -8.65 -2.50
CA ASN A 62 -3.39 -7.60 -2.80
C ASN A 62 -4.27 -7.91 -4.02
N ALA A 63 -3.79 -8.70 -4.97
CA ALA A 63 -4.57 -9.13 -6.13
C ALA A 63 -5.79 -9.98 -5.70
N ILE A 64 -5.63 -10.85 -4.71
CA ILE A 64 -6.73 -11.64 -4.12
C ILE A 64 -7.77 -10.72 -3.49
N LYS A 65 -7.35 -9.69 -2.76
CA LYS A 65 -8.25 -8.71 -2.13
C LYS A 65 -9.04 -7.93 -3.20
N ILE A 66 -8.41 -7.53 -4.30
CA ILE A 66 -9.10 -6.87 -5.43
C ILE A 66 -10.09 -7.83 -6.07
N GLY A 67 -9.66 -9.06 -6.36
CA GLY A 67 -10.49 -10.10 -6.96
C GLY A 67 -11.72 -10.35 -6.10
N ALA A 68 -11.55 -10.58 -4.80
CA ALA A 68 -12.64 -10.76 -3.85
C ALA A 68 -13.61 -9.58 -3.87
N GLN A 69 -13.09 -8.34 -3.81
CA GLN A 69 -13.91 -7.14 -3.85
C GLN A 69 -14.71 -7.01 -5.15
N LYS A 70 -14.21 -7.47 -6.30
CA LYS A 70 -14.96 -7.42 -7.57
C LYS A 70 -15.95 -8.56 -7.71
N MET A 71 -15.60 -9.73 -7.20
CA MET A 71 -16.32 -10.99 -7.40
C MET A 71 -17.42 -11.27 -6.38
N TRP A 72 -17.36 -10.68 -5.20
CA TRP A 72 -18.36 -10.94 -4.16
C TRP A 72 -19.73 -10.33 -4.52
N ASN A 73 -20.79 -11.11 -4.36
CA ASN A 73 -22.18 -10.66 -4.53
C ASN A 73 -22.62 -9.82 -3.32
N ASN A 74 -23.47 -8.81 -3.52
CA ASN A 74 -23.89 -7.86 -2.47
C ASN A 74 -22.72 -7.11 -1.79
N LYS A 75 -21.60 -6.96 -2.50
CA LYS A 75 -20.46 -6.17 -2.06
C LYS A 75 -20.83 -4.68 -1.89
N THR A 76 -20.24 -4.05 -0.89
CA THR A 76 -20.11 -2.59 -0.86
C THR A 76 -19.05 -2.19 -1.88
N VAL A 77 -19.41 -1.46 -2.93
CA VAL A 77 -18.42 -0.98 -3.91
C VAL A 77 -17.73 0.26 -3.34
N LEU A 78 -16.50 0.07 -2.85
CA LEU A 78 -15.67 1.17 -2.37
C LEU A 78 -14.99 1.90 -3.55
N PRO A 79 -14.81 3.23 -3.46
CA PRO A 79 -13.83 3.95 -4.26
C PRO A 79 -12.44 3.28 -4.15
N PHE A 80 -11.61 3.45 -5.18
CA PHE A 80 -10.32 2.77 -5.26
C PHE A 80 -9.42 3.04 -4.04
N GLU A 81 -9.40 4.27 -3.55
CA GLU A 81 -8.63 4.68 -2.38
C GLU A 81 -9.13 4.03 -1.07
N GLU A 82 -10.45 4.01 -0.85
CA GLU A 82 -11.05 3.33 0.30
C GLU A 82 -10.80 1.81 0.26
N PHE A 83 -10.85 1.21 -0.93
CA PHE A 83 -10.50 -0.20 -1.10
C PHE A 83 -9.02 -0.46 -0.79
N GLN A 84 -8.10 0.41 -1.20
CA GLN A 84 -6.68 0.28 -0.87
C GLN A 84 -6.48 0.32 0.66
N ASN A 85 -7.11 1.27 1.35
CA ASN A 85 -7.07 1.34 2.81
C ASN A 85 -7.58 0.05 3.46
N LEU A 86 -8.74 -0.45 3.02
CA LEU A 86 -9.28 -1.71 3.51
C LEU A 86 -8.31 -2.87 3.29
N ALA A 87 -7.70 -2.95 2.11
CA ALA A 87 -6.78 -4.03 1.76
C ALA A 87 -5.55 -4.06 2.69
N TYR A 88 -4.97 -2.91 3.05
CA TYR A 88 -3.86 -2.84 4.00
C TYR A 88 -4.31 -3.10 5.44
N THR A 89 -5.48 -2.60 5.86
CA THR A 89 -6.03 -2.84 7.20
C THR A 89 -6.32 -4.32 7.48
N LEU A 90 -6.79 -5.08 6.48
CA LEU A 90 -7.02 -6.53 6.63
C LEU A 90 -5.73 -7.31 6.95
N GLY A 91 -4.55 -6.78 6.62
CA GLY A 91 -3.27 -7.41 6.89
C GLY A 91 -3.06 -8.75 6.17
N ASP A 92 -2.25 -9.61 6.76
CA ASP A 92 -1.99 -10.98 6.28
C ASP A 92 -2.97 -12.00 6.86
N SER A 93 -3.03 -13.17 6.22
CA SER A 93 -3.79 -14.31 6.76
C SER A 93 -3.28 -14.67 8.17
N PRO A 94 -4.16 -15.04 9.12
CA PRO A 94 -3.75 -15.43 10.48
C PRO A 94 -2.74 -16.59 10.54
N SER A 95 -2.70 -17.43 9.50
CA SER A 95 -1.79 -18.58 9.40
C SER A 95 -0.48 -18.26 8.66
N PHE A 96 -0.26 -17.00 8.26
CA PHE A 96 0.88 -16.58 7.48
C PHE A 96 1.66 -15.49 8.21
N ASP A 97 2.97 -15.68 8.31
CA ASP A 97 3.87 -14.75 8.99
C ASP A 97 5.08 -14.54 8.09
N LEU A 98 5.25 -13.30 7.58
CA LEU A 98 6.41 -12.90 6.79
C LEU A 98 7.70 -12.82 7.61
N GLY A 99 7.62 -13.02 8.94
CA GLY A 99 8.72 -12.74 9.85
C GLY A 99 8.94 -11.24 10.02
N ASN A 100 7.96 -10.41 9.63
CA ASN A 100 8.03 -8.97 9.79
C ASN A 100 8.14 -8.62 11.30
N PRO A 101 8.94 -7.61 11.66
CA PRO A 101 9.11 -7.22 13.05
C PRO A 101 7.75 -6.90 13.71
N LYS A 102 7.47 -7.54 14.84
CA LYS A 102 6.29 -7.25 15.65
C LYS A 102 6.70 -6.24 16.73
N TYR A 103 6.38 -4.98 16.50
CA TYR A 103 6.66 -3.90 17.45
C TYR A 103 5.59 -3.91 18.56
N GLU A 104 5.93 -4.50 19.70
CA GLU A 104 5.01 -4.58 20.84
C GLU A 104 4.56 -3.18 21.29
N GLY A 105 3.25 -3.03 21.53
CA GLY A 105 2.67 -1.75 21.94
C GLY A 105 2.45 -0.74 20.81
N ASN A 106 2.82 -1.06 19.56
CA ASN A 106 2.55 -0.19 18.41
C ASN A 106 1.04 -0.12 18.11
N LEU A 107 0.47 1.07 18.20
CA LEU A 107 -0.96 1.34 18.07
C LEU A 107 -1.46 1.29 16.61
N VAL A 108 -0.57 1.31 15.62
CA VAL A 108 -0.96 1.37 14.19
C VAL A 108 -1.24 0.00 13.57
N VAL A 109 -0.95 -1.10 14.27
CA VAL A 109 -1.12 -2.46 13.74
C VAL A 109 -2.59 -2.71 13.41
N GLY A 110 -2.87 -3.10 12.16
CA GLY A 110 -4.24 -3.33 11.67
C GLY A 110 -5.09 -2.06 11.58
N LYS A 111 -4.46 -0.89 11.48
CA LYS A 111 -5.13 0.40 11.32
C LYS A 111 -5.16 0.86 9.86
N SER A 112 -5.76 2.01 9.63
CA SER A 112 -5.82 2.64 8.31
C SER A 112 -4.92 3.87 8.30
N ALA A 113 -4.27 4.12 7.16
CA ALA A 113 -3.43 5.30 6.98
C ALA A 113 -3.86 6.05 5.72
N TYR A 114 -3.72 7.37 5.73
CA TYR A 114 -4.11 8.28 4.66
C TYR A 114 -2.92 9.19 4.33
N SER A 115 -2.92 9.85 3.18
CA SER A 115 -1.84 10.77 2.83
C SER A 115 -2.29 11.89 1.91
N SER A 116 -1.50 12.96 1.84
CA SER A 116 -1.75 14.13 0.98
C SER A 116 -1.88 13.82 -0.51
N ALA A 117 -1.23 12.74 -0.96
CA ALA A 117 -1.28 12.15 -2.30
C ALA A 117 -0.24 11.03 -2.36
N TYR A 118 -0.58 9.90 -2.98
CA TYR A 118 0.39 8.87 -3.36
C TYR A 118 1.02 9.21 -4.72
N ARG A 119 2.19 8.65 -5.02
CA ARG A 119 2.88 8.85 -6.30
C ARG A 119 1.93 8.50 -7.46
N ASP A 120 1.55 9.49 -8.26
CA ASP A 120 0.90 9.27 -9.57
C ASP A 120 1.77 8.25 -10.31
N ILE A 121 1.24 7.05 -10.57
CA ILE A 121 1.96 6.01 -11.31
C ILE A 121 2.04 6.47 -12.78
N VAL A 122 2.99 7.36 -13.07
CA VAL A 122 3.33 7.77 -14.43
C VAL A 122 4.34 6.78 -15.00
N TYR A 123 4.05 5.48 -14.92
CA TYR A 123 4.68 4.46 -15.77
C TYR A 123 3.71 3.31 -15.99
N PRO A 124 2.81 3.42 -16.99
CA PRO A 124 2.05 2.27 -17.45
C PRO A 124 3.03 1.27 -18.08
N LEU A 125 3.01 0.03 -17.59
CA LEU A 125 3.45 -1.19 -18.28
C LEU A 125 4.54 -0.99 -19.34
N GLY A 126 5.77 -0.69 -18.91
CA GLY A 126 6.93 -0.56 -19.78
C GLY A 126 8.17 -0.40 -18.91
N GLY A 127 9.08 -1.37 -18.99
CA GLY A 127 10.18 -1.60 -18.04
C GLY A 127 10.96 -0.38 -17.59
N ALA A 128 11.49 -0.46 -16.37
CA ALA A 128 12.40 0.54 -15.83
C ALA A 128 13.54 0.82 -16.84
N PRO A 129 13.79 2.08 -17.20
CA PRO A 129 14.70 2.45 -18.29
C PRO A 129 16.17 2.04 -18.08
N ASN A 130 16.53 1.50 -16.91
CA ASN A 130 17.93 1.36 -16.47
C ASN A 130 18.34 -0.09 -16.13
N GLY A 131 17.55 -1.10 -16.47
CA GLY A 131 17.87 -2.49 -16.11
C GLY A 131 17.84 -2.78 -14.60
N GLU A 132 17.41 -1.82 -13.78
CA GLU A 132 17.05 -2.08 -12.39
C GLU A 132 15.78 -2.94 -12.37
N LYS A 133 15.86 -4.09 -11.69
CA LYS A 133 14.70 -4.94 -11.43
C LYS A 133 13.60 -4.07 -10.83
N LEU A 134 12.39 -4.16 -11.40
CA LEU A 134 11.17 -3.69 -10.73
C LEU A 134 11.02 -4.51 -9.44
N LEU A 135 11.60 -4.04 -8.33
CA LEU A 135 11.58 -4.76 -7.07
C LEU A 135 10.24 -4.69 -6.35
N ASP A 136 9.27 -3.93 -6.84
CA ASP A 136 7.92 -4.02 -6.30
C ASP A 136 6.88 -3.43 -7.25
N VAL A 137 5.99 -4.27 -7.77
CA VAL A 137 4.82 -3.86 -8.58
C VAL A 137 3.54 -3.85 -7.75
N ASN A 138 3.64 -4.01 -6.44
CA ASN A 138 2.52 -3.82 -5.54
C ASN A 138 2.35 -2.32 -5.24
N PHE A 139 1.23 -1.74 -5.65
CA PHE A 139 0.59 -0.61 -4.94
C PHE A 139 1.54 0.51 -4.47
N LEU A 140 2.51 0.91 -5.30
CA LEU A 140 3.64 1.73 -4.86
C LEU A 140 3.18 3.04 -4.23
N GLY A 141 3.66 3.30 -3.01
CA GLY A 141 3.51 4.58 -2.34
C GLY A 141 2.14 4.86 -1.73
N HIS A 142 1.29 3.85 -1.53
CA HIS A 142 0.07 4.00 -0.73
C HIS A 142 0.39 4.17 0.76
N ALA A 143 -0.44 4.91 1.51
CA ALA A 143 -0.18 5.23 2.91
C ALA A 143 -0.12 3.99 3.82
N GLY A 144 -0.91 2.96 3.51
CA GLY A 144 -0.89 1.68 4.24
C GLY A 144 0.45 0.95 4.21
N ALA A 145 1.31 1.22 3.22
CA ALA A 145 2.66 0.65 3.12
C ALA A 145 3.66 1.28 4.11
N ALA A 146 3.23 2.24 4.93
CA ALA A 146 4.05 2.77 6.02
C ALA A 146 3.61 2.24 7.40
N ILE A 147 2.64 1.33 7.46
CA ILE A 147 2.10 0.78 8.71
C ILE A 147 1.87 -0.74 8.62
N ASP A 148 2.50 -1.40 7.65
CA ASP A 148 2.28 -2.83 7.39
C ASP A 148 3.35 -3.74 8.01
N GLY A 149 4.33 -3.16 8.68
CA GLY A 149 5.41 -3.87 9.36
C GLY A 149 6.49 -4.37 8.42
N ASP A 150 6.41 -4.09 7.12
CA ASP A 150 7.38 -4.53 6.12
C ASP A 150 8.34 -3.39 5.77
N SER A 151 9.56 -3.45 6.29
CA SER A 151 10.60 -2.45 6.04
C SER A 151 11.06 -2.36 4.57
N LYS A 152 10.65 -3.30 3.71
CA LYS A 152 10.92 -3.25 2.26
C LYS A 152 9.85 -2.47 1.51
N SER A 153 8.66 -2.37 2.10
CA SER A 153 7.54 -1.57 1.62
C SER A 153 7.69 -0.12 2.13
N ARG A 154 7.02 0.83 1.47
CA ARG A 154 7.00 2.26 1.88
C ARG A 154 5.89 3.06 1.23
N TRP A 155 5.40 4.06 1.96
CA TRP A 155 4.69 5.19 1.37
C TRP A 155 5.68 6.09 0.61
N ILE A 156 5.20 6.71 -0.49
CA ILE A 156 5.97 7.68 -1.28
C ILE A 156 5.03 8.83 -1.63
N ALA A 157 5.36 10.04 -1.18
CA ALA A 157 4.63 11.24 -1.50
C ALA A 157 4.61 11.50 -3.01
N ALA A 158 3.50 12.06 -3.50
CA ALA A 158 3.49 12.62 -4.84
C ALA A 158 4.50 13.79 -4.95
N LYS A 159 5.30 13.81 -6.02
CA LYS A 159 6.30 14.87 -6.24
C LYS A 159 5.68 16.27 -6.23
N LYS A 160 4.44 16.41 -6.72
CA LYS A 160 3.68 17.67 -6.74
C LYS A 160 3.37 18.23 -5.34
N SER A 161 3.34 17.38 -4.31
CA SER A 161 3.06 17.80 -2.94
C SER A 161 4.24 18.53 -2.30
N GLY A 162 5.47 18.33 -2.80
CA GLY A 162 6.67 18.99 -2.31
C GLY A 162 6.82 18.88 -0.78
N SER A 163 7.24 19.97 -0.15
CA SER A 163 7.51 20.00 1.29
C SER A 163 6.28 19.89 2.18
N SER A 164 5.05 20.05 1.67
CA SER A 164 3.82 20.00 2.50
C SER A 164 3.13 18.63 2.45
N ALA A 165 3.78 17.61 1.89
CA ALA A 165 3.26 16.26 1.88
C ALA A 165 3.13 15.71 3.32
N TRP A 166 2.07 14.93 3.54
CA TRP A 166 1.76 14.35 4.84
C TRP A 166 1.26 12.91 4.72
N LEU A 167 1.46 12.16 5.81
CA LEU A 167 0.87 10.85 6.08
C LEU A 167 0.18 10.88 7.44
N SER A 168 -1.04 10.35 7.53
CA SER A 168 -1.79 10.23 8.77
C SER A 168 -2.24 8.80 9.03
N VAL A 169 -2.43 8.44 10.28
CA VAL A 169 -2.94 7.15 10.73
C VAL A 169 -4.21 7.37 11.53
N ASP A 170 -5.28 6.64 11.21
CA ASP A 170 -6.51 6.54 12.01
C ASP A 170 -6.41 5.37 12.97
N LEU A 171 -6.30 5.64 14.27
CA LEU A 171 -6.22 4.63 15.33
C LEU A 171 -7.57 3.92 15.59
N GLN A 172 -8.64 4.35 14.88
CA GLN A 172 -10.03 3.89 14.91
C GLN A 172 -10.79 4.21 16.20
N ALA A 173 -10.11 4.66 17.24
CA ALA A 173 -10.68 5.14 18.50
C ALA A 173 -9.72 6.15 19.12
N GLU A 174 -10.22 6.99 20.03
CA GLU A 174 -9.35 7.84 20.86
C GLU A 174 -8.35 6.95 21.62
N GLN A 175 -7.06 7.26 21.47
CA GLN A 175 -5.96 6.66 22.20
C GLN A 175 -5.12 7.76 22.83
N GLU A 176 -4.47 7.44 23.95
CA GLU A 176 -3.35 8.24 24.43
C GLU A 176 -2.13 7.95 23.55
N VAL A 177 -1.45 9.00 23.10
CA VAL A 177 -0.23 8.94 22.29
C VAL A 177 0.82 9.87 22.87
N SER A 178 2.07 9.43 22.94
CA SER A 178 3.20 10.26 23.40
C SER A 178 4.47 10.08 22.59
N ARG A 179 4.51 9.08 21.70
CA ARG A 179 5.70 8.75 20.93
C ARG A 179 5.37 8.30 19.52
N VAL A 180 6.11 8.84 18.56
CA VAL A 180 6.06 8.44 17.14
C VAL A 180 7.47 8.07 16.69
N GLU A 181 7.64 6.89 16.12
CA GLU A 181 8.86 6.47 15.43
C GLU A 181 8.62 6.50 13.91
N ILE A 182 9.60 6.99 13.16
CA ILE A 182 9.53 7.16 11.70
C ILE A 182 10.79 6.59 11.05
N ASP A 183 10.62 5.57 10.22
CA ASP A 183 11.67 5.04 9.38
C ASP A 183 11.62 5.73 8.01
N TRP A 184 12.36 6.84 7.89
CA TRP A 184 12.50 7.56 6.64
C TRP A 184 13.21 6.73 5.55
N GLY A 185 12.77 6.88 4.31
CA GLY A 185 13.48 6.36 3.13
C GLY A 185 14.48 7.37 2.56
N LYS A 186 14.78 7.24 1.25
CA LYS A 186 15.75 8.12 0.57
C LYS A 186 15.33 9.58 0.55
N GLY A 187 14.03 9.84 0.45
CA GLY A 187 13.46 11.18 0.59
C GLY A 187 12.92 11.38 2.00
N TRP A 188 13.42 12.39 2.71
CA TRP A 188 13.10 12.64 4.11
C TRP A 188 12.89 14.12 4.37
N ALA A 189 12.22 14.45 5.48
CA ALA A 189 11.92 15.82 5.87
C ALA A 189 12.98 16.36 6.85
N SER A 190 13.66 17.45 6.47
CA SER A 190 14.60 18.14 7.37
C SER A 190 13.90 18.97 8.45
N GLN A 191 12.63 19.30 8.20
CA GLN A 191 11.70 19.83 9.18
C GLN A 191 10.32 19.24 8.95
N TYR A 192 9.64 18.84 10.01
CA TYR A 192 8.29 18.30 9.97
C TYR A 192 7.60 18.48 11.33
N ALA A 193 6.28 18.30 11.34
CA ALA A 193 5.46 18.35 12.53
C ALA A 193 4.76 17.01 12.77
N ILE A 194 4.67 16.63 14.05
CA ILE A 194 3.71 15.63 14.50
C ILE A 194 2.46 16.37 14.93
N GLN A 195 1.33 15.99 14.35
CA GLN A 195 0.03 16.56 14.62
C GLN A 195 -0.95 15.48 15.03
N VAL A 196 -1.95 15.86 15.81
CA VAL A 196 -3.01 14.97 16.27
C VAL A 196 -4.37 15.57 15.99
N SER A 197 -5.38 14.72 15.87
CA SER A 197 -6.76 15.13 15.61
C SER A 197 -7.76 14.11 16.15
N ASP A 198 -8.96 14.55 16.50
CA ASP A 198 -10.08 13.68 16.91
C ASP A 198 -10.97 13.28 15.72
N ASP A 199 -11.00 14.10 14.67
CA ASP A 199 -11.91 13.99 13.53
C ASP A 199 -11.21 13.79 12.18
N GLY A 200 -9.89 14.00 12.12
CA GLY A 200 -9.08 13.91 10.91
C GLY A 200 -9.08 15.19 10.05
N PHE A 201 -9.79 16.24 10.47
CA PHE A 201 -9.94 17.50 9.75
C PHE A 201 -9.26 18.66 10.48
N ASP A 202 -9.47 18.77 11.79
CA ASP A 202 -8.86 19.80 12.64
C ASP A 202 -7.64 19.24 13.35
N TRP A 203 -6.47 19.86 13.12
CA TRP A 203 -5.19 19.31 13.55
C TRP A 203 -4.46 20.23 14.54
N ALA A 204 -4.02 19.66 15.66
CA ALA A 204 -3.17 20.32 16.64
C ALA A 204 -1.73 19.79 16.53
N THR A 205 -0.74 20.69 16.47
CA THR A 205 0.67 20.30 16.48
C THR A 205 1.12 19.98 17.90
N VAL A 206 1.62 18.76 18.12
CA VAL A 206 2.16 18.29 19.41
C VAL A 206 3.68 18.27 19.45
N ALA A 207 4.34 18.19 18.29
CA ALA A 207 5.79 18.31 18.17
C ALA A 207 6.19 18.95 16.84
N THR A 208 7.31 19.66 16.82
CA THR A 208 7.97 20.13 15.60
C THR A 208 9.44 19.74 15.66
N VAL A 209 9.91 19.02 14.66
CA VAL A 209 11.28 18.55 14.54
C VAL A 209 12.00 19.42 13.51
N LYS A 210 13.21 19.87 13.84
CA LYS A 210 14.05 20.70 12.99
C LYS A 210 15.47 20.14 12.95
N GLY A 211 16.10 20.21 11.79
CA GLY A 211 17.46 19.69 11.63
C GLY A 211 17.52 18.17 11.76
N ALA A 212 16.41 17.50 11.38
CA ALA A 212 16.32 16.05 11.32
C ALA A 212 17.52 15.47 10.57
N GLY A 213 18.07 14.38 11.10
CA GLY A 213 19.22 13.66 10.55
C GLY A 213 18.77 12.26 10.16
N VAL A 214 19.27 11.77 9.02
CA VAL A 214 18.83 10.56 8.31
C VAL A 214 18.57 9.33 9.20
N ILE A 215 17.61 8.50 8.75
CA ILE A 215 17.16 7.15 9.18
C ILE A 215 16.77 6.97 10.65
N ASN A 216 15.50 6.61 10.85
CA ASN A 216 14.88 6.19 12.10
C ASN A 216 14.88 7.29 13.17
N GLU A 217 13.84 8.10 13.13
CA GLU A 217 13.64 9.16 14.12
C GLU A 217 12.59 8.76 15.15
N GLU A 218 12.90 9.01 16.42
CA GLU A 218 11.96 8.92 17.52
C GLU A 218 11.58 10.33 17.98
N VAL A 219 10.27 10.59 18.05
CA VAL A 219 9.71 11.86 18.51
C VAL A 219 8.84 11.60 19.72
N VAL A 220 9.22 12.17 20.86
CA VAL A 220 8.47 12.10 22.11
C VAL A 220 7.85 13.47 22.41
N PHE A 221 6.60 13.47 22.87
CA PHE A 221 5.82 14.65 23.23
C PHE A 221 4.91 14.35 24.44
N PRO A 222 4.34 15.36 25.12
CA PRO A 222 3.44 15.11 26.25
C PRO A 222 2.26 14.20 25.86
N PRO A 223 1.90 13.20 26.69
CA PRO A 223 0.77 12.32 26.42
C PRO A 223 -0.49 13.10 26.05
N THR A 224 -1.02 12.83 24.86
CA THR A 224 -2.15 13.53 24.27
C THR A 224 -3.16 12.52 23.80
N LYS A 225 -4.44 12.76 24.07
CA LYS A 225 -5.54 11.95 23.55
C LYS A 225 -5.87 12.38 22.13
N ALA A 226 -5.96 11.41 21.22
CA ALA A 226 -6.35 11.64 19.84
C ALA A 226 -6.78 10.35 19.16
N ARG A 227 -7.55 10.47 18.08
CA ARG A 227 -7.86 9.34 17.19
C ARG A 227 -6.90 9.27 16.00
N PHE A 228 -6.46 10.41 15.50
CA PHE A 228 -5.59 10.51 14.33
C PHE A 228 -4.24 11.11 14.71
N VAL A 229 -3.19 10.61 14.06
CA VAL A 229 -1.83 11.16 14.17
C VAL A 229 -1.30 11.39 12.76
N ARG A 230 -0.72 12.56 12.50
CA ARG A 230 -0.20 12.97 11.19
C ARG A 230 1.24 13.43 11.29
N ILE A 231 2.06 12.94 10.36
CA ILE A 231 3.39 13.44 10.07
C ILE A 231 3.24 14.40 8.90
N LEU A 232 3.47 15.69 9.14
CA LEU A 232 3.38 16.75 8.14
C LEU A 232 4.78 17.26 7.83
N GLY A 233 5.26 17.05 6.61
CA GLY A 233 6.50 17.68 6.16
C GLY A 233 6.39 19.21 6.13
N GLN A 234 7.52 19.87 6.30
CA GLN A 234 7.64 21.33 6.21
C GLN A 234 8.81 21.75 5.33
N THR A 235 9.93 21.04 5.42
CA THR A 235 11.12 21.28 4.60
C THR A 235 11.69 19.95 4.12
N MET A 236 12.01 19.87 2.83
CA MET A 236 12.64 18.70 2.25
C MET A 236 14.11 18.60 2.70
N GLY A 237 14.57 17.40 3.04
CA GLY A 237 15.99 17.12 3.30
C GLY A 237 16.77 16.75 2.03
N THR A 238 16.06 16.40 0.96
CA THR A 238 16.60 15.95 -0.33
C THR A 238 15.68 16.40 -1.48
N ASP A 239 16.12 16.26 -2.72
CA ASP A 239 15.27 16.48 -3.91
C ASP A 239 14.30 15.32 -4.21
N GLU A 240 14.44 14.20 -3.51
CA GLU A 240 13.53 13.04 -3.58
C GLU A 240 12.24 13.31 -2.79
N PRO A 241 11.04 12.95 -3.31
CA PRO A 241 9.78 13.01 -2.55
C PRO A 241 9.88 12.23 -1.24
N TYR A 242 9.15 12.65 -0.20
CA TYR A 242 9.14 11.94 1.08
C TYR A 242 8.79 10.46 0.91
N GLN A 243 9.53 9.63 1.65
CA GLN A 243 9.37 8.19 1.69
C GLN A 243 9.36 7.77 3.15
N ILE A 244 8.37 6.98 3.56
CA ILE A 244 8.29 6.44 4.92
C ILE A 244 8.10 4.93 4.79
N HIS A 245 9.09 4.18 5.25
CA HIS A 245 9.04 2.73 5.30
C HIS A 245 8.10 2.26 6.40
N GLU A 246 8.23 2.83 7.61
CA GLU A 246 7.39 2.46 8.74
C GLU A 246 7.11 3.69 9.63
N VAL A 247 5.90 3.74 10.17
CA VAL A 247 5.46 4.62 11.24
C VAL A 247 5.00 3.74 12.38
N ARG A 248 5.44 4.06 13.59
CA ARG A 248 4.98 3.38 14.80
C ARG A 248 4.55 4.42 15.80
N ILE A 249 3.42 4.17 16.45
CA ILE A 249 2.80 5.12 17.38
C ILE A 249 2.60 4.41 18.70
N TYR A 250 3.03 5.03 19.78
CA TYR A 250 2.98 4.45 21.12
C TYR A 250 2.38 5.43 22.13
N LYS A 251 1.97 4.85 23.26
CA LYS A 251 1.64 5.57 24.49
C LYS A 251 2.89 6.14 25.14
#